data_AF-A0AB39W5U8-F1
#
_entry.id   AF-A0AB39W5U8-F1
#
_cell.length_a   1.000
_cell.length_b   1.000
_cell.length_c   1.000
_cell.angle_alpha   90.00
_cell.angle_beta   90.00
_cell.angle_gamma   90.00
#
_symmetry.space_group_name_H-M   'P 1'
#
loop_
_entity.id
_entity.type
_entity.pdbx_description
1 polymer ?
#
loop_
_entity_poly.entity_id
_entity_poly.type
_entity_poly.pdbx_seq_one_letter_code
_entity_poly.pdbx_strand_id
1 'polypeptide(L)'
;MQIIKTFFEYFFYRIAKLNFKNGNQNNAILSVTVCQFLILGNILMAIYISIFPETRRKFNIYEIAFIVLLFFGMDYYNSKIYKDKYDKYDERWKNESKRKKLTKMILVVLFIIFTWFLVFVNAFIYDRFKKY
;
A
#
# COMPACT_ATOMS: atom_id res chain seq x y z
N MET A 1 -14.58 5.72 9.25
CA MET A 1 -13.56 4.69 9.56
C MET A 1 -13.88 3.31 8.95
N GLN A 2 -15.13 2.84 8.95
CA GLN A 2 -15.53 1.50 8.46
C GLN A 2 -15.33 1.27 6.95
N ILE A 3 -15.45 2.33 6.13
CA ILE A 3 -15.28 2.26 4.67
C ILE A 3 -13.82 1.93 4.30
N ILE A 4 -12.85 2.66 4.87
CA ILE A 4 -11.42 2.47 4.62
C ILE A 4 -10.98 1.06 5.03
N LYS A 5 -11.42 0.61 6.21
CA LYS A 5 -11.15 -0.77 6.68
C LYS A 5 -11.71 -1.80 5.69
N THR A 6 -12.97 -1.66 5.29
CA THR A 6 -13.61 -2.58 4.34
C THR A 6 -12.91 -2.59 2.99
N PHE A 7 -12.39 -1.45 2.53
CA PHE A 7 -11.60 -1.35 1.31
C PHE A 7 -10.31 -2.17 1.40
N PHE A 8 -9.50 -1.99 2.45
CA PHE A 8 -8.26 -2.75 2.61
C PHE A 8 -8.49 -4.25 2.86
N GLU A 9 -9.55 -4.63 3.57
CA GLU A 9 -9.96 -6.04 3.68
C GLU A 9 -10.31 -6.62 2.31
N TYR A 10 -11.01 -5.87 1.47
CA TYR A 10 -11.34 -6.29 0.11
C TYR A 10 -10.11 -6.33 -0.80
N PHE A 11 -9.19 -5.37 -0.67
CA PHE A 11 -7.91 -5.37 -1.37
C PHE A 11 -7.10 -6.62 -1.02
N PHE A 12 -6.89 -6.88 0.28
CA PHE A 12 -6.25 -8.10 0.75
C PHE A 12 -6.91 -9.34 0.14
N TYR A 13 -8.24 -9.46 0.26
CA TYR A 13 -8.99 -10.60 -0.27
C TYR A 13 -8.77 -10.82 -1.77
N ARG A 14 -8.78 -9.76 -2.57
CA ARG A 14 -8.60 -9.85 -4.02
C ARG A 14 -7.20 -10.34 -4.38
N ILE A 15 -6.16 -9.81 -3.73
CA ILE A 15 -4.78 -10.25 -3.99
C ILE A 15 -4.56 -11.67 -3.46
N ALA A 16 -5.10 -11.99 -2.29
CA ALA A 16 -5.03 -13.32 -1.71
C ALA A 16 -5.70 -14.34 -2.64
N LYS A 17 -6.87 -14.03 -3.20
CA LYS A 17 -7.60 -14.91 -4.12
C LYS A 17 -6.84 -15.19 -5.43
N LEU A 18 -6.04 -14.24 -5.92
CA LEU A 18 -5.17 -14.44 -7.08
C LEU A 18 -4.00 -15.38 -6.77
N ASN A 19 -3.50 -15.35 -5.53
CA ASN A 19 -2.33 -16.11 -5.08
C ASN A 19 -2.69 -17.39 -4.29
N PHE A 20 -3.98 -17.68 -4.12
CA PHE A 20 -4.46 -18.73 -3.22
C PHE A 20 -4.08 -20.15 -3.67
N LYS A 21 -3.72 -20.36 -4.93
CA LYS A 21 -3.21 -21.66 -5.41
C LYS A 21 -2.04 -22.19 -4.57
N ASN A 22 -1.28 -21.31 -3.91
CA ASN A 22 -0.13 -21.68 -3.09
C ASN A 22 -0.40 -21.61 -1.57
N GLY A 23 -1.63 -21.32 -1.14
CA GLY A 23 -1.99 -21.13 0.28
C GLY A 23 -1.28 -19.92 0.95
N ASN A 24 -0.47 -19.18 0.21
CA ASN A 24 0.43 -18.17 0.75
C ASN A 24 -0.25 -16.80 0.78
N GLN A 25 -0.87 -16.49 1.92
CA GLN A 25 -1.51 -15.19 2.17
C GLN A 25 -0.47 -14.07 2.36
N ASN A 26 0.80 -14.39 2.64
CA ASN A 26 1.83 -13.40 2.95
C ASN A 26 2.06 -12.42 1.79
N ASN A 27 1.96 -12.88 0.53
CA ASN A 27 2.10 -12.01 -0.64
C ASN A 27 0.98 -10.95 -0.69
N ALA A 28 -0.23 -11.31 -0.27
CA ALA A 28 -1.35 -10.38 -0.21
C ALA A 28 -1.20 -9.38 0.95
N ILE A 29 -0.69 -9.85 2.10
CA ILE A 29 -0.36 -8.97 3.24
C ILE A 29 0.71 -7.97 2.82
N LEU A 30 1.81 -8.44 2.24
CA LEU A 30 2.91 -7.61 1.77
C LEU A 30 2.45 -6.60 0.70
N SER A 31 1.56 -6.99 -0.21
CA SER A 31 0.99 -6.08 -1.22
C SER A 31 0.21 -4.93 -0.58
N VAL A 32 -0.60 -5.22 0.43
CA VAL A 32 -1.33 -4.20 1.20
C VAL A 32 -0.34 -3.32 1.97
N THR A 33 0.66 -3.91 2.63
CA THR A 33 1.72 -3.20 3.35
C THR A 33 2.46 -2.23 2.43
N VAL A 34 2.94 -2.69 1.27
CA VAL A 34 3.66 -1.86 0.29
C VAL A 34 2.80 -0.68 -0.16
N CYS A 35 1.53 -0.89 -0.49
CA CYS A 35 0.68 0.20 -0.94
C CYS A 35 0.41 1.22 0.19
N GLN A 36 0.11 0.75 1.40
CA GLN A 36 -0.09 1.65 2.54
C GLN A 36 1.18 2.43 2.89
N PHE A 37 2.34 1.76 2.86
CA PHE A 37 3.63 2.35 3.13
C PHE A 37 4.00 3.40 2.07
N LEU A 38 3.78 3.12 0.79
CA LEU A 38 4.02 4.07 -0.29
C LEU A 38 3.12 5.31 -0.17
N ILE A 39 1.83 5.14 0.15
CA ILE A 39 0.94 6.30 0.38
C ILE A 39 1.46 7.14 1.54
N LEU A 40 1.76 6.50 2.67
CA LEU A 40 2.27 7.20 3.85
C LEU A 40 3.60 7.91 3.54
N GLY A 41 4.52 7.24 2.85
CA GLY A 41 5.79 7.78 2.43
C GLY A 41 5.63 8.99 1.49
N ASN A 42 4.72 8.91 0.51
CA ASN A 42 4.41 10.03 -0.38
C ASN A 42 3.83 11.24 0.38
N ILE A 43 2.94 11.01 1.35
CA ILE A 43 2.38 12.07 2.20
C ILE A 43 3.48 12.71 3.05
N LEU A 44 4.29 11.90 3.75
CA LEU A 44 5.39 12.39 4.58
C LEU A 44 6.42 13.16 3.76
N MET A 45 6.73 12.70 2.55
CA MET A 45 7.65 13.38 1.64
C MET A 45 7.09 14.73 1.18
N ALA A 46 5.81 14.78 0.80
CA ALA A 46 5.16 16.03 0.42
C ALA A 46 5.17 17.04 1.57
N ILE A 47 4.81 16.61 2.78
CA ILE A 47 4.87 17.46 4.00
C ILE A 47 6.29 17.96 4.26
N TYR A 48 7.28 17.07 4.23
CA TYR A 48 8.68 17.42 4.48
C TYR A 48 9.18 18.50 3.52
N ILE A 49 8.89 18.35 2.22
CA ILE A 49 9.34 19.31 1.21
C ILE A 49 8.58 20.62 1.29
N SER A 50 7.28 20.59 1.60
CA SER A 50 6.51 21.82 1.83
C SER A 50 7.05 22.65 3.00
N ILE A 51 7.58 22.00 4.03
CA ILE A 51 8.17 22.70 5.20
C ILE A 51 9.62 23.12 4.91
N PHE A 52 10.38 22.30 4.18
CA PHE A 52 11.82 22.51 3.94
C PHE A 52 12.19 22.48 2.44
N PRO A 53 11.74 23.47 1.64
CA PRO A 53 11.83 23.44 0.17
C PRO A 53 13.27 23.47 -0.39
N GLU A 54 14.21 24.09 0.32
CA GLU A 54 15.61 24.26 -0.09
C GLU A 54 16.49 23.02 0.21
N THR A 55 15.95 22.00 0.89
CA THR A 55 16.76 20.91 1.44
C THR A 55 17.07 19.83 0.40
N ARG A 56 18.18 19.99 -0.32
CA ARG A 56 18.75 18.94 -1.16
C ARG A 56 19.77 18.12 -0.36
N ARG A 57 19.30 17.19 0.47
CA ARG A 57 20.17 16.26 1.20
C ARG A 57 19.80 14.80 1.00
N LYS A 58 20.80 13.93 1.14
CA LYS A 58 20.62 12.48 1.24
C LYS A 58 20.02 12.13 2.60
N PHE A 59 19.26 11.04 2.66
CA PHE A 59 18.82 10.48 3.92
C PHE A 59 20.02 10.01 4.74
N ASN A 60 20.04 10.35 6.02
CA ASN A 60 21.04 9.83 6.94
C ASN A 60 20.66 8.40 7.39
N ILE A 61 21.58 7.72 8.07
CA ILE A 61 21.39 6.33 8.48
C ILE A 61 20.21 6.15 9.45
N TYR A 62 19.96 7.12 10.33
CA TYR A 62 18.86 7.07 11.30
C TYR A 62 17.50 7.19 10.61
N GLU A 63 17.40 8.02 9.57
CA GLU A 63 16.20 8.15 8.75
C GLU A 63 15.93 6.89 7.95
N ILE A 64 16.97 6.29 7.35
CA ILE A 64 16.85 5.01 6.65
C ILE A 64 16.40 3.92 7.63
N ALA A 65 17.02 3.83 8.80
CA ALA A 65 16.64 2.87 9.84
C ALA A 65 15.19 3.08 10.30
N PHE A 66 14.75 4.32 10.47
CA PHE A 66 13.37 4.65 10.80
C PHE A 66 12.38 4.22 9.71
N ILE A 67 12.69 4.49 8.44
CA ILE A 67 11.88 4.09 7.28
C ILE A 67 11.74 2.56 7.22
N VAL A 68 12.85 1.83 7.41
CA VAL A 68 12.87 0.36 7.44
C VAL A 68 12.07 -0.17 8.62
N LEU A 69 12.25 0.38 9.81
CA LEU A 69 11.50 -0.01 11.01
C LEU A 69 10.00 0.24 10.83
N LEU A 70 9.63 1.38 10.24
CA LEU A 70 8.24 1.71 9.93
C LEU A 70 7.63 0.70 8.95
N PHE A 71 8.35 0.32 7.90
CA PHE A 71 7.90 -0.70 6.95
C PHE A 71 7.62 -2.04 7.64
N PHE A 72 8.59 -2.55 8.41
CA PHE A 72 8.42 -3.82 9.13
C PHE A 72 7.37 -3.73 10.24
N GLY A 73 7.24 -2.59 10.91
CA GLY A 73 6.18 -2.34 11.89
C GLY A 73 4.79 -2.39 11.26
N MET A 74 4.63 -1.77 10.08
CA MET A 74 3.38 -1.85 9.30
C MET A 74 3.12 -3.27 8.81
N ASP A 75 4.15 -3.99 8.34
CA ASP A 75 4.01 -5.37 7.89
C ASP A 75 3.59 -6.30 9.03
N TYR A 76 4.19 -6.13 10.21
CA TYR A 76 3.82 -6.85 11.42
C TYR A 76 2.37 -6.56 11.83
N TYR A 77 1.97 -5.27 11.82
CA TYR A 77 0.60 -4.86 12.12
C TYR A 77 -0.41 -5.47 11.13
N ASN A 78 -0.14 -5.38 9.83
CA ASN A 78 -0.98 -5.96 8.79
C ASN A 78 -1.02 -7.50 8.88
N SER A 79 0.10 -8.13 9.24
CA SER A 79 0.15 -9.56 9.50
C SER A 79 -0.80 -9.96 10.63
N LYS A 80 -0.81 -9.23 11.74
CA LYS A 80 -1.79 -9.47 12.82
C LYS A 80 -3.23 -9.25 12.39
N ILE A 81 -3.47 -8.35 11.44
CA ILE A 81 -4.82 -8.04 10.96
C ILE A 81 -5.33 -9.04 9.94
N TYR A 82 -4.51 -9.49 8.99
CA TYR A 82 -5.00 -10.20 7.80
C TYR A 82 -4.64 -11.69 7.78
N LYS A 83 -3.63 -12.11 8.55
CA LYS A 83 -3.23 -13.51 8.61
C LYS A 83 -4.41 -14.39 9.01
N ASP A 84 -4.58 -15.48 8.26
CA ASP A 84 -5.63 -16.49 8.43
C ASP A 84 -7.06 -15.95 8.28
N LYS A 85 -7.25 -14.75 7.72
CA LYS A 85 -8.59 -14.16 7.50
C LYS A 85 -9.13 -14.34 6.09
N TYR A 86 -8.40 -15.00 5.20
CA TYR A 86 -8.86 -15.22 3.82
C TYR A 86 -10.24 -15.88 3.77
N ASP A 87 -10.45 -16.98 4.50
CA ASP A 87 -11.71 -17.73 4.43
C ASP A 87 -12.89 -16.88 4.90
N LYS A 88 -12.71 -16.14 5.98
CA LYS A 88 -13.69 -15.15 6.47
C LYS A 88 -14.06 -14.12 5.40
N TYR A 89 -13.09 -13.64 4.64
CA TYR A 89 -13.33 -12.68 3.57
C TYR A 89 -13.92 -13.31 2.31
N ASP A 90 -13.57 -14.56 2.00
CA ASP A 90 -14.18 -15.30 0.91
C ASP A 90 -15.65 -15.56 1.21
N GLU A 91 -16.02 -15.99 2.41
CA GLU A 91 -17.43 -16.13 2.81
C GLU A 91 -18.23 -14.85 2.61
N ARG A 92 -17.64 -13.69 2.93
CA ARG A 92 -18.27 -12.38 2.79
C ARG A 92 -18.47 -11.94 1.33
N TRP A 93 -17.57 -12.32 0.42
CA TRP A 93 -17.52 -11.75 -0.93
C TRP A 93 -17.53 -12.78 -2.08
N LYS A 94 -17.64 -14.08 -1.80
CA LYS A 94 -17.71 -15.15 -2.80
C LYS A 94 -18.93 -15.02 -3.70
N ASN A 95 -20.06 -14.61 -3.13
CA ASN A 95 -21.36 -14.52 -3.81
C ASN A 95 -21.70 -13.10 -4.29
N GLU A 96 -20.71 -12.21 -4.43
CA GLU A 96 -21.01 -10.86 -4.90
C GLU A 96 -21.35 -10.85 -6.41
N SER A 97 -22.28 -9.98 -6.81
CA SER A 97 -22.70 -9.87 -8.20
C SER A 97 -21.53 -9.51 -9.12
N LYS A 98 -21.54 -10.02 -10.36
CA LYS A 98 -20.47 -9.81 -11.35
C LYS A 98 -20.11 -8.33 -11.52
N ARG A 99 -21.12 -7.45 -11.58
CA ARG A 99 -20.93 -6.00 -11.69
C ARG A 99 -20.21 -5.42 -10.47
N LYS A 100 -20.65 -5.77 -9.25
CA LYS A 100 -20.04 -5.29 -8.00
C LYS A 100 -18.59 -5.76 -7.85
N LYS A 101 -18.32 -7.01 -8.26
CA LYS A 101 -16.97 -7.58 -8.32
C LYS A 101 -16.06 -6.78 -9.23
N LEU A 102 -16.51 -6.51 -10.45
CA LEU A 102 -15.73 -5.78 -11.44
C LEU A 102 -15.41 -4.36 -10.96
N THR A 103 -16.41 -3.61 -10.49
CA THR A 103 -16.22 -2.23 -10.00
C THR A 103 -15.19 -2.17 -8.88
N LYS A 104 -15.30 -3.02 -7.85
CA LYS A 104 -14.35 -2.98 -6.74
C LYS A 104 -12.96 -3.50 -7.13
N MET A 105 -12.87 -4.47 -8.05
CA MET A 105 -11.57 -4.91 -8.57
C MET A 105 -10.87 -3.79 -9.34
N ILE A 106 -11.60 -3.05 -10.18
CA ILE A 106 -11.09 -1.85 -10.85
C ILE A 106 -10.58 -0.84 -9.82
N LEU A 107 -11.34 -0.59 -8.75
CA LEU A 107 -10.89 0.31 -7.67
C LEU A 107 -9.58 -0.14 -7.02
N VAL A 108 -9.40 -1.44 -6.77
CA VAL A 108 -8.13 -1.99 -6.24
C VAL A 108 -6.99 -1.77 -7.22
N VAL A 109 -7.20 -2.05 -8.51
CA VAL A 109 -6.17 -1.87 -9.55
C VAL A 109 -5.81 -0.39 -9.69
N LEU A 110 -6.81 0.49 -9.78
CA LEU A 110 -6.60 1.93 -9.85
C LEU A 110 -5.86 2.46 -8.62
N PHE A 111 -6.16 1.93 -7.43
CA PHE A 111 -5.47 2.29 -6.21
C PHE A 111 -3.99 1.90 -6.22
N ILE A 112 -3.67 0.69 -6.69
CA ILE A 112 -2.27 0.24 -6.85
C ILE A 112 -1.54 1.17 -7.84
N ILE A 113 -2.13 1.37 -9.03
CA ILE A 113 -1.54 2.25 -10.06
C ILE A 113 -1.33 3.66 -9.51
N PHE A 114 -2.34 4.22 -8.85
CA PHE A 114 -2.28 5.55 -8.24
C PHE A 114 -1.16 5.64 -7.19
N THR A 115 -1.02 4.63 -6.33
CA THR A 115 -0.01 4.59 -5.28
C THR A 115 1.41 4.63 -5.86
N TRP A 116 1.66 3.85 -6.91
CA TRP A 116 2.94 3.86 -7.61
C TRP A 116 3.14 5.15 -8.42
N PHE A 117 2.08 5.65 -9.04
CA PHE A 117 2.11 6.90 -9.80
C PHE A 117 2.53 8.10 -8.92
N LEU A 118 2.07 8.16 -7.66
CA LEU A 118 2.48 9.21 -6.72
C LEU A 118 3.99 9.26 -6.49
N VAL A 119 4.69 8.11 -6.53
CA VAL A 119 6.15 8.07 -6.39
C VAL A 119 6.82 8.82 -7.55
N PHE A 120 6.33 8.62 -8.78
CA PHE A 120 6.83 9.33 -9.95
C PHE A 120 6.46 10.80 -9.94
N VAL A 121 5.25 11.15 -9.51
CA VAL A 121 4.82 12.55 -9.35
C VAL A 121 5.74 13.28 -8.38
N ASN A 122 6.00 12.70 -7.20
CA ASN A 122 6.94 13.27 -6.24
C ASN A 122 8.36 13.36 -6.85
N ALA A 123 8.84 12.32 -7.54
CA ALA A 123 10.14 12.38 -8.19
C ALA A 123 10.25 13.49 -9.25
N PHE A 124 9.18 13.70 -10.03
CA PHE A 124 9.10 14.70 -11.09
C PHE A 124 8.97 16.13 -10.55
N ILE A 125 8.01 16.38 -9.65
CA ILE A 125 7.79 17.69 -9.03
C ILE A 125 9.06 18.19 -8.35
N TYR A 126 9.78 17.29 -7.69
CA TYR A 126 10.91 17.66 -6.84
C TYR A 126 12.27 17.57 -7.52
N ASP A 127 12.31 17.51 -8.87
CA ASP A 127 13.49 17.67 -9.73
C ASP A 127 14.69 16.77 -9.32
N ARG A 128 14.46 15.68 -8.58
CA ARG A 128 15.50 14.84 -7.99
C ARG A 128 16.07 13.78 -8.93
N PHE A 129 15.67 13.80 -10.20
CA PHE A 129 16.38 13.15 -11.31
C PHE A 129 17.05 14.16 -12.26
N LYS A 130 17.13 15.45 -11.92
CA LYS A 130 18.16 16.28 -12.54
C LYS A 130 19.51 15.77 -12.03
N LYS A 131 20.18 15.12 -12.98
CA LYS A 131 21.55 14.64 -12.97
C LYS A 131 22.48 15.56 -12.16
N TYR A 132 23.47 14.91 -11.53
CA TYR A 132 24.81 15.48 -11.36
C TYR A 132 25.18 16.41 -12.52
#